data_AF-A0AAV4QGI9-F1
#
_entry.id   AF-A0AAV4QGI9-F1
#
_cell.length_a   1.000
_cell.length_b   1.000
_cell.length_c   1.000
_cell.angle_alpha   90.00
_cell.angle_beta   90.00
_cell.angle_gamma   90.00
#
_symmetry.space_group_name_H-M   'P 1'
#
loop_
_entity.id
_entity.type
_entity.pdbx_description
1 polymer ?
#
loop_
_entity_poly.entity_id
_entity_poly.type
_entity_poly.pdbx_seq_one_letter_code
_entity_poly.pdbx_strand_id
1 'polypeptide(L)'
;MANGQWEVVGGKTKKSKSKSSTVKTTSKEKNKENTAFEVSGPIKESQTVFNAFLEQEKKEIPKPKVNGSEAQKTSDKNAQKKKKGEKKPTVAKVTLEDVFASINEEEVKNHLATLEVLCPNAPLLWLKDLTSFLNLKLDIPVDDLTFSSKPLGYPFMLLHQKVQKLILGVFKKCTPQMLQVFYDFSLQNMVQDILKGLHTLGYRVMLQCLANENPSVALTNLPKCVELCTSHQNRQNICLSVLWAAGQAGNYNVEAGFRVWIDLMFPLIGTKNCTNYAVDYVEKLISGVDITKCDKSLLGVRDLFPVLDFIYSKELVKSVQKRLVAVYPTLKVLSYGPDPENVLRNYFPSYLRRLEPQCLQPLKEEILSSLMYCLEKDTRCYSIWRQLYNQHFVQSKLLISHINEQWEKVPPKFPKRCLRETLSVFQVTNEELLSSNKKNLHDIEECILITKELLSKLNSGTFLWLRFIFLLIVVVGLVLASDILSHGSFA
;
A
#
# COMPACT_ATOMS: atom_id res chain seq x y z
N MET A 1 23.31 -17.11 -36.98
CA MET A 1 24.74 -16.74 -37.06
C MET A 1 25.00 -15.82 -35.87
N ALA A 2 25.54 -16.32 -34.75
CA ALA A 2 26.98 -16.42 -34.43
C ALA A 2 27.71 -15.08 -34.67
N ASN A 3 28.52 -14.51 -33.78
CA ASN A 3 28.93 -14.79 -32.40
C ASN A 3 29.57 -13.46 -31.94
N GLY A 4 29.25 -12.98 -30.75
CA GLY A 4 29.93 -11.85 -30.12
C GLY A 4 30.75 -12.35 -28.94
N GLN A 5 32.07 -12.43 -29.09
CA GLN A 5 33.03 -12.51 -28.00
C GLN A 5 34.32 -11.84 -28.48
N TRP A 6 34.77 -10.80 -27.78
CA TRP A 6 36.19 -10.56 -27.62
C TRP A 6 36.54 -10.18 -26.20
N GLU A 7 37.72 -10.65 -25.86
CA GLU A 7 38.29 -11.01 -24.58
C GLU A 7 39.05 -9.84 -23.93
N VAL A 8 39.42 -10.08 -22.68
CA VAL A 8 40.07 -9.17 -21.73
C VAL A 8 41.59 -9.18 -21.91
N VAL A 9 42.23 -8.02 -21.77
CA VAL A 9 43.64 -7.86 -21.32
C VAL A 9 43.74 -6.44 -20.73
N GLY A 10 44.16 -6.17 -19.50
CA GLY A 10 45.12 -6.85 -18.64
C GLY A 10 46.51 -6.24 -18.81
N GLY A 11 46.96 -5.36 -17.90
CA GLY A 11 48.40 -5.19 -17.64
C GLY A 11 49.04 -3.80 -17.79
N LYS A 12 49.09 -3.06 -16.68
CA LYS A 12 50.24 -2.36 -16.06
C LYS A 12 51.34 -1.64 -16.89
N THR A 13 51.47 -0.36 -16.52
CA THR A 13 52.69 0.42 -16.16
C THR A 13 53.66 1.05 -17.17
N LYS A 14 53.87 2.35 -16.90
CA LYS A 14 55.14 3.12 -16.74
C LYS A 14 55.61 4.06 -17.86
N LYS A 15 55.64 5.34 -17.47
CA LYS A 15 56.71 6.37 -17.60
C LYS A 15 57.33 6.62 -18.99
N SER A 16 57.15 7.84 -19.49
CA SER A 16 58.19 8.88 -19.65
C SER A 16 57.54 10.17 -20.19
N LYS A 17 57.76 11.35 -19.57
CA LYS A 17 58.66 12.44 -20.06
C LYS A 17 58.54 12.67 -21.58
N SER A 18 58.37 13.87 -22.12
CA SER A 18 58.55 15.24 -21.63
C SER A 18 58.27 16.19 -22.79
N LYS A 19 57.88 17.44 -22.47
CA LYS A 19 58.19 18.71 -23.18
C LYS A 19 58.08 18.73 -24.72
N SER A 20 57.22 19.58 -25.28
CA SER A 20 57.56 20.98 -25.59
C SER A 20 56.59 21.61 -26.61
N SER A 21 56.09 22.78 -26.24
CA SER A 21 55.90 24.00 -27.05
C SER A 21 55.34 23.95 -28.49
N THR A 22 54.13 24.52 -28.60
CA THR A 22 53.80 25.77 -29.32
C THR A 22 54.16 25.91 -30.80
N VAL A 23 53.15 26.00 -31.69
CA VAL A 23 52.91 27.04 -32.76
C VAL A 23 51.43 26.89 -33.18
N LYS A 24 50.49 27.77 -32.80
CA LYS A 24 50.01 29.02 -33.43
C LYS A 24 49.64 28.94 -34.93
N THR A 25 48.33 28.89 -35.23
CA THR A 25 47.72 29.75 -36.27
C THR A 25 46.25 30.09 -35.95
N THR A 26 46.01 31.40 -35.92
CA THR A 26 44.78 32.20 -35.79
C THR A 26 43.71 31.90 -36.85
N SER A 27 42.41 31.93 -36.55
CA SER A 27 41.51 33.10 -36.52
C SER A 27 40.06 32.54 -36.37
N LYS A 28 39.06 33.12 -35.68
CA LYS A 28 38.52 34.49 -35.73
C LYS A 28 37.50 34.71 -34.57
N GLU A 29 37.67 35.84 -33.89
CA GLU A 29 36.68 36.82 -33.36
C GLU A 29 35.42 36.38 -32.59
N LYS A 30 35.35 36.75 -31.29
CA LYS A 30 34.59 37.88 -30.67
C LYS A 30 33.20 37.40 -30.17
N ASN A 31 32.68 37.74 -28.99
CA ASN A 31 32.86 38.92 -28.15
C ASN A 31 32.30 38.59 -26.75
N LYS A 32 32.98 38.94 -25.65
CA LYS A 32 32.32 39.45 -24.43
C LYS A 32 33.33 40.14 -23.51
N GLU A 33 32.90 41.33 -23.14
CA GLU A 33 33.60 42.41 -22.46
C GLU A 33 33.69 42.14 -20.96
N ASN A 34 34.86 42.45 -20.39
CA ASN A 34 35.15 42.42 -18.97
C ASN A 34 34.55 43.64 -18.26
N THR A 35 34.02 43.45 -17.06
CA THR A 35 34.22 44.40 -15.95
C THR A 35 34.50 43.58 -14.69
N ALA A 36 35.69 43.77 -14.15
CA ALA A 36 36.16 43.14 -12.93
C ALA A 36 35.55 43.84 -11.71
N PHE A 37 35.17 43.05 -10.70
CA PHE A 37 35.05 43.49 -9.32
C PHE A 37 35.86 42.56 -8.42
N GLU A 38 36.51 43.17 -7.44
CA GLU A 38 37.56 42.64 -6.58
C GLU A 38 37.17 41.37 -5.82
N VAL A 39 38.09 40.41 -5.79
CA VAL A 39 38.02 39.24 -4.92
C VAL A 39 38.32 39.70 -3.48
N SER A 40 37.27 39.93 -2.70
CA SER A 40 37.37 39.91 -1.24
C SER A 40 37.53 38.46 -0.76
N GLY A 41 38.53 38.22 0.07
CA GLY A 41 38.85 36.89 0.63
C GLY A 41 37.73 36.27 1.46
N PRO A 42 37.90 35.02 1.94
CA PRO A 42 36.84 34.28 2.58
C PRO A 42 36.33 35.01 3.83
N ILE A 43 35.05 35.35 3.81
CA ILE A 43 34.34 35.92 4.95
C ILE A 43 34.42 34.91 6.10
N LYS A 44 35.02 35.31 7.23
CA LYS A 44 34.92 34.55 8.49
C LYS A 44 33.45 34.48 8.88
N GLU A 45 32.91 33.27 8.97
CA GLU A 45 31.61 33.01 9.57
C GLU A 45 31.58 33.60 10.98
N SER A 46 30.65 34.52 11.24
CA SER A 46 30.37 34.94 12.61
C SER A 46 29.79 33.75 13.36
N GLN A 47 30.30 33.48 14.56
CA GLN A 47 29.73 32.47 15.45
C GLN A 47 28.28 32.85 15.73
N THR A 48 27.35 32.09 15.18
CA THR A 48 25.94 32.20 15.51
C THR A 48 25.75 31.77 16.96
N VAL A 49 24.77 32.37 17.65
CA VAL A 49 24.41 32.05 19.05
C VAL A 49 24.18 30.53 19.26
N PHE A 50 23.79 29.83 18.20
CA PHE A 50 23.65 28.38 18.14
C PHE A 50 24.96 27.61 18.44
N ASN A 51 26.12 28.11 17.98
CA ASN A 51 27.41 27.49 18.26
C ASN A 51 27.82 27.67 19.74
N ALA A 52 27.39 28.75 20.40
CA ALA A 52 27.66 28.97 21.82
C ALA A 52 26.86 28.00 22.72
N PHE A 53 25.63 27.65 22.33
CA PHE A 53 24.81 26.66 23.04
C PHE A 53 25.35 25.23 22.89
N LEU A 54 25.78 24.83 21.69
CA LEU A 54 26.39 23.50 21.45
C LEU A 54 27.72 23.29 22.20
N GLU A 55 28.48 24.36 22.45
CA GLU A 55 29.70 24.30 23.27
C GLU A 55 29.42 24.22 24.78
N GLN A 56 28.27 24.70 25.25
CA GLN A 56 27.83 24.53 26.64
C GLN A 56 27.38 23.09 26.91
N GLU A 57 26.61 22.47 26.02
CA GLU A 57 26.18 21.07 26.18
C GLU A 57 27.33 20.06 26.11
N LYS A 58 28.39 20.34 25.33
CA LYS A 58 29.59 19.47 25.27
C LYS A 58 30.44 19.52 26.54
N LYS A 59 30.26 20.51 27.42
CA LYS A 59 31.05 20.66 28.66
C LYS A 59 30.44 19.92 29.87
N GLU A 60 29.22 19.38 29.77
CA GLU A 60 28.52 18.72 30.87
C GLU A 60 28.37 17.19 30.75
N ILE A 61 29.20 16.52 29.92
CA ILE A 61 29.25 15.05 29.88
C ILE A 61 30.51 14.56 30.61
N PRO A 62 30.39 13.81 31.72
CA PRO A 62 31.53 13.10 32.28
C PRO A 62 31.93 11.97 31.32
N LYS A 63 33.18 11.99 30.84
CA LYS A 63 33.77 10.90 30.04
C LYS A 63 33.72 9.57 30.80
N PRO A 64 33.27 8.45 30.20
CA PRO A 64 33.46 7.13 30.79
C PRO A 64 34.95 6.75 30.75
N LYS A 65 35.50 6.36 31.91
CA LYS A 65 36.85 5.82 32.02
C LYS A 65 36.92 4.46 31.31
N VAL A 66 37.72 4.40 30.26
CA VAL A 66 38.24 3.17 29.66
C VAL A 66 39.41 2.70 30.52
N ASN A 67 39.31 1.53 31.14
CA ASN A 67 40.48 0.77 31.59
C ASN A 67 40.46 -0.58 30.89
N GLY A 68 41.41 -0.75 29.98
CA GLY A 68 41.74 -2.02 29.35
C GLY A 68 42.74 -2.81 30.20
N SER A 69 42.44 -4.10 30.32
CA SER A 69 43.33 -5.26 30.42
C SER A 69 44.43 -5.30 31.48
N GLU A 70 44.36 -6.31 32.34
CA GLU A 70 45.46 -7.28 32.46
C GLU A 70 44.92 -8.67 32.80
N ALA A 71 45.44 -9.66 32.08
CA ALA A 71 45.16 -11.07 32.27
C ALA A 71 46.15 -11.66 33.27
N GLN A 72 45.65 -12.35 34.30
CA GLN A 72 46.42 -13.35 35.03
C GLN A 72 45.53 -14.53 35.41
N LYS A 73 45.96 -15.70 34.94
CA LYS A 73 45.44 -17.02 35.32
C LYS A 73 45.83 -17.31 36.76
N THR A 74 44.91 -17.89 37.53
CA THR A 74 45.15 -19.09 38.37
C THR A 74 43.82 -19.68 38.84
N SER A 75 43.79 -21.01 38.88
CA SER A 75 42.74 -21.89 39.38
C SER A 75 42.46 -21.68 40.88
N ASP A 76 41.21 -21.91 41.32
CA ASP A 76 40.90 -23.01 42.24
C ASP A 76 39.40 -23.12 42.59
N LYS A 77 38.97 -24.36 42.78
CA LYS A 77 37.65 -24.80 43.23
C LYS A 77 37.45 -24.47 44.72
N ASN A 78 36.27 -24.02 45.13
CA ASN A 78 35.43 -24.73 46.12
C ASN A 78 34.12 -24.02 46.52
N ALA A 79 33.06 -24.84 46.50
CA ALA A 79 31.96 -25.00 47.45
C ALA A 79 31.31 -23.81 48.20
N GLN A 80 30.00 -23.67 47.95
CA GLN A 80 28.88 -23.45 48.89
C GLN A 80 28.99 -22.35 49.97
N LYS A 81 28.06 -21.38 49.91
CA LYS A 81 27.11 -21.13 51.00
C LYS A 81 25.92 -20.27 50.58
N LYS A 82 24.72 -20.82 50.80
CA LYS A 82 23.43 -20.10 50.86
C LYS A 82 23.54 -18.93 51.85
N LYS A 83 23.08 -17.74 51.47
CA LYS A 83 22.47 -16.79 52.39
C LYS A 83 21.16 -16.25 51.80
N LYS A 84 20.13 -16.40 52.63
CA LYS A 84 18.75 -15.94 52.46
C LYS A 84 18.71 -14.42 52.37
N GLY A 85 17.94 -13.93 51.39
CA GLY A 85 16.88 -12.95 51.57
C GLY A 85 17.25 -11.62 52.22
N GLU A 86 17.69 -10.67 51.39
CA GLU A 86 17.30 -9.27 51.55
C GLU A 86 16.35 -8.92 50.40
N LYS A 87 15.07 -8.69 50.74
CA LYS A 87 14.14 -8.03 49.83
C LYS A 87 14.67 -6.61 49.63
N LYS A 88 15.37 -6.38 48.52
CA LYS A 88 15.52 -5.01 47.99
C LYS A 88 14.10 -4.42 47.87
N PRO A 89 13.86 -3.18 48.32
CA PRO A 89 12.59 -2.53 48.08
C PRO A 89 12.40 -2.51 46.56
N THR A 90 11.30 -3.11 46.11
CA THR A 90 10.84 -2.98 44.73
C THR A 90 10.50 -1.52 44.52
N VAL A 91 11.47 -0.76 44.00
CA VAL A 91 11.22 0.56 43.42
C VAL A 91 10.10 0.35 42.41
N ALA A 92 8.96 1.01 42.64
CA ALA A 92 7.83 0.96 41.71
C ALA A 92 8.36 1.34 40.32
N LYS A 93 8.21 0.46 39.33
CA LYS A 93 8.58 0.77 37.96
C LYS A 93 7.66 1.90 37.50
N VAL A 94 8.23 3.08 37.25
CA VAL A 94 7.52 4.21 36.64
C VAL A 94 6.90 3.70 35.34
N THR A 95 5.58 3.82 35.21
CA THR A 95 4.85 3.35 34.04
C THR A 95 4.79 4.44 32.97
N LEU A 96 4.47 4.08 31.71
CA LEU A 96 4.31 5.06 30.65
C LEU A 96 3.20 6.05 30.99
N GLU A 97 2.11 5.54 31.55
CA GLU A 97 0.97 6.32 32.00
C GLU A 97 1.35 7.35 33.07
N ASP A 98 2.24 7.00 34.02
CA ASP A 98 2.74 7.93 35.04
C ASP A 98 3.56 9.08 34.41
N VAL A 99 4.42 8.77 33.43
CA VAL A 99 5.24 9.80 32.75
C VAL A 99 4.36 10.76 31.96
N PHE A 100 3.35 10.24 31.24
CA PHE A 100 2.40 11.10 30.50
C PHE A 100 1.57 11.97 31.45
N ALA A 101 1.14 11.44 32.60
CA ALA A 101 0.43 12.20 33.62
C ALA A 101 1.28 13.30 34.26
N SER A 102 2.61 13.17 34.28
CA SER A 102 3.51 14.19 34.81
C SER A 102 3.59 15.45 33.94
N ILE A 103 3.17 15.40 32.68
CA ILE A 103 3.21 16.55 31.77
C ILE A 103 2.07 17.52 32.14
N ASN A 104 2.46 18.61 32.81
CA ASN A 104 1.54 19.65 33.28
C ASN A 104 1.20 20.64 32.15
N GLU A 105 -0.08 21.04 32.08
CA GLU A 105 -0.57 22.10 31.20
C GLU A 105 0.20 23.41 31.38
N GLU A 106 0.42 23.84 32.62
CA GLU A 106 1.08 25.12 32.91
C GLU A 106 2.53 25.14 32.39
N GLU A 107 3.24 24.01 32.51
CA GLU A 107 4.61 23.89 32.02
C GLU A 107 4.65 24.03 30.49
N VAL A 108 3.76 23.31 29.78
CA VAL A 108 3.66 23.39 28.32
C VAL A 108 3.26 24.79 27.86
N LYS A 109 2.31 25.43 28.57
CA LYS A 109 1.85 26.78 28.25
C LYS A 109 2.95 27.82 28.47
N ASN A 110 3.69 27.74 29.57
CA ASN A 110 4.80 28.63 29.87
C ASN A 110 5.92 28.46 28.85
N HIS A 111 6.27 27.22 28.50
CA HIS A 111 7.26 26.91 27.48
C HIS A 111 6.88 27.50 26.11
N LEU A 112 5.61 27.32 25.68
CA LEU A 112 5.10 27.93 24.44
C LEU A 112 5.11 29.46 24.51
N ALA A 113 4.71 30.06 25.64
CA ALA A 113 4.73 31.51 25.81
C ALA A 113 6.16 32.08 25.69
N THR A 114 7.16 31.39 26.27
CA THR A 114 8.57 31.76 26.10
C THR A 114 8.99 31.71 24.63
N LEU A 115 8.63 30.67 23.90
CA LEU A 115 8.94 30.53 22.47
C LEU A 115 8.26 31.59 21.60
N GLU A 116 7.00 31.95 21.92
CA GLU A 116 6.28 33.00 21.22
C GLU A 116 6.92 34.38 21.42
N VAL A 117 7.45 34.66 22.61
CA VAL A 117 8.19 35.91 22.90
C VAL A 117 9.56 35.93 22.23
N LEU A 118 10.32 34.83 22.32
CA LEU A 118 11.68 34.76 21.77
C LEU A 118 11.71 34.71 20.24
N CYS A 119 10.72 34.06 19.63
CA CYS A 119 10.63 33.89 18.18
C CYS A 119 9.21 34.18 17.68
N PRO A 120 8.79 35.46 17.63
CA PRO A 120 7.47 35.83 17.15
C PRO A 120 7.25 35.37 15.70
N ASN A 121 6.05 34.93 15.38
CA ASN A 121 5.65 34.49 14.03
C ASN A 121 6.44 33.28 13.46
N ALA A 122 7.02 32.44 14.32
CA ALA A 122 7.76 31.24 13.90
C ALA A 122 7.08 29.93 14.35
N PRO A 123 5.83 29.63 13.97
CA PRO A 123 5.07 28.50 14.51
C PRO A 123 5.68 27.13 14.18
N LEU A 124 6.41 27.00 13.06
CA LEU A 124 7.19 25.80 12.76
C LEU A 124 8.31 25.56 13.78
N LEU A 125 8.98 26.62 14.24
CA LEU A 125 10.03 26.50 15.25
C LEU A 125 9.43 26.09 16.60
N TRP A 126 8.28 26.68 16.97
CA TRP A 126 7.57 26.32 18.19
C TRP A 126 7.20 24.84 18.22
N LEU A 127 6.76 24.26 17.09
CA LEU A 127 6.48 22.83 17.01
C LEU A 127 7.73 21.97 17.20
N LYS A 128 8.85 22.33 16.57
CA LYS A 128 10.11 21.57 16.70
C LYS A 128 10.64 21.58 18.12
N ASP A 129 10.58 22.74 18.77
CA ASP A 129 11.04 22.90 20.15
C ASP A 129 10.11 22.17 21.14
N LEU A 130 8.79 22.34 20.99
CA LEU A 130 7.79 21.60 21.78
C LEU A 130 7.96 20.09 21.64
N THR A 131 8.26 19.59 20.43
CA THR A 131 8.53 18.16 20.21
C THR A 131 9.76 17.70 20.97
N SER A 132 10.81 18.51 20.98
CA SER A 132 12.06 18.22 21.70
C SER A 132 11.82 18.23 23.20
N PHE A 133 11.07 19.21 23.72
CA PHE A 133 10.61 19.26 25.10
C PHE A 133 9.82 18.00 25.50
N LEU A 134 8.85 17.59 24.67
CA LEU A 134 8.08 16.36 24.91
C LEU A 134 8.97 15.12 24.88
N ASN A 135 9.96 15.05 24.00
CA ASN A 135 10.86 13.91 23.90
C ASN A 135 11.76 13.80 25.14
N LEU A 136 12.21 14.93 25.70
CA LEU A 136 12.97 14.98 26.95
C LEU A 136 12.10 14.56 28.16
N LYS A 137 10.83 14.97 28.18
CA LYS A 137 9.90 14.59 29.26
C LYS A 137 9.45 13.14 29.18
N LEU A 138 9.32 12.60 27.97
CA LEU A 138 8.92 11.23 27.68
C LEU A 138 10.14 10.30 27.49
N ASP A 139 11.20 10.53 28.25
CA ASP A 139 12.45 9.76 28.18
C ASP A 139 12.35 8.46 28.98
N ILE A 140 11.55 7.51 28.48
CA ILE A 140 11.33 6.20 29.10
C ILE A 140 11.44 5.08 28.04
N PRO A 141 12.05 3.92 28.37
CA PRO A 141 12.08 2.79 27.45
C PRO A 141 10.70 2.23 27.17
N VAL A 142 10.45 1.92 25.90
CA VAL A 142 9.22 1.28 25.42
C VAL A 142 9.59 0.06 24.59
N ASP A 143 9.07 -1.10 25.01
CA ASP A 143 9.39 -2.39 24.38
C ASP A 143 8.73 -2.52 22.99
N ASP A 144 7.44 -2.17 22.86
CA ASP A 144 6.71 -2.16 21.59
C ASP A 144 6.51 -0.74 21.08
N LEU A 145 7.34 -0.35 20.11
CA LEU A 145 7.30 0.96 19.45
C LEU A 145 6.11 1.14 18.50
N THR A 146 5.39 0.06 18.16
CA THR A 146 4.22 0.09 17.27
C THR A 146 2.89 0.11 18.01
N PHE A 147 2.91 -0.18 19.32
CA PHE A 147 1.71 -0.24 20.17
C PHE A 147 0.62 -1.15 19.59
N SER A 148 1.00 -2.30 19.03
CA SER A 148 0.13 -3.14 18.22
C SER A 148 -1.08 -3.68 19.00
N SER A 149 -0.93 -3.85 20.32
CA SER A 149 -1.98 -4.31 21.23
C SER A 149 -2.77 -3.18 21.92
N LYS A 150 -2.57 -1.93 21.51
CA LYS A 150 -3.16 -0.74 22.15
C LYS A 150 -4.25 -0.11 21.26
N PRO A 151 -5.17 0.68 21.82
CA PRO A 151 -6.20 1.38 21.03
C PRO A 151 -5.59 2.42 20.08
N LEU A 152 -6.36 2.81 19.05
CA LEU A 152 -5.92 3.72 17.97
C LEU A 152 -5.38 5.07 18.45
N GLY A 153 -5.88 5.58 19.58
CA GLY A 153 -5.42 6.86 20.14
C GLY A 153 -4.11 6.79 20.92
N TYR A 154 -3.55 5.61 21.16
CA TYR A 154 -2.35 5.44 21.99
C TYR A 154 -1.06 5.72 21.19
N PRO A 155 -0.05 6.42 21.75
CA PRO A 155 0.03 6.95 23.12
C PRO A 155 -0.50 8.40 23.26
N PHE A 156 -0.81 9.12 22.17
CA PHE A 156 -1.24 10.53 22.23
C PHE A 156 -2.40 10.76 23.22
N MET A 157 -3.35 9.82 23.30
CA MET A 157 -4.51 9.90 24.19
C MET A 157 -4.16 9.90 25.68
N LEU A 158 -2.94 9.51 26.06
CA LEU A 158 -2.48 9.56 27.45
C LEU A 158 -2.17 10.99 27.91
N LEU A 159 -1.95 11.94 26.99
CA LEU A 159 -1.76 13.34 27.35
C LEU A 159 -3.04 13.92 27.94
N HIS A 160 -2.92 14.82 28.92
CA HIS A 160 -4.05 15.60 29.40
C HIS A 160 -4.73 16.35 28.25
N GLN A 161 -6.07 16.34 28.22
CA GLN A 161 -6.86 16.96 27.14
C GLN A 161 -6.50 18.42 26.88
N LYS A 162 -6.09 19.15 27.91
CA LYS A 162 -5.66 20.55 27.78
C LYS A 162 -4.31 20.68 27.06
N VAL A 163 -3.36 19.80 27.33
CA VAL A 163 -2.08 19.72 26.59
C VAL A 163 -2.33 19.34 25.13
N GLN A 164 -3.22 18.38 24.87
CA GLN A 164 -3.64 18.04 23.51
C GLN A 164 -4.19 19.27 22.77
N LYS A 165 -5.08 20.05 23.41
CA LYS A 165 -5.62 21.30 22.84
C LYS A 165 -4.54 22.35 22.55
N LEU A 166 -3.50 22.46 23.39
CA LEU A 166 -2.38 23.36 23.13
C LEU A 166 -1.61 22.95 21.87
N ILE A 167 -1.28 21.66 21.72
CA ILE A 167 -0.61 21.12 20.53
C ILE A 167 -1.44 21.42 19.26
N LEU A 168 -2.72 21.09 19.28
CA LEU A 168 -3.65 21.38 18.18
C LEU A 168 -3.75 22.88 17.89
N GLY A 169 -3.69 23.71 18.93
CA GLY A 169 -3.65 25.17 18.82
C GLY A 169 -2.45 25.66 18.03
N VAL A 170 -1.27 25.07 18.23
CA VAL A 170 -0.06 25.41 17.46
C VAL A 170 -0.17 24.92 16.02
N PHE A 171 -0.70 23.71 15.78
CA PHE A 171 -0.92 23.22 14.40
C PHE A 171 -1.80 24.16 13.57
N LYS A 172 -2.85 24.73 14.17
CA LYS A 172 -3.74 25.70 13.50
C LYS A 172 -3.04 27.01 13.12
N LYS A 173 -1.90 27.34 13.73
CA LYS A 173 -1.08 28.51 13.38
C LYS A 173 -0.11 28.22 12.22
N CYS A 174 0.05 26.96 11.80
CA CYS A 174 0.96 26.56 10.73
C CYS A 174 0.25 26.47 9.38
N THR A 175 0.97 26.80 8.31
CA THR A 175 0.50 26.49 6.94
C THR A 175 0.64 24.99 6.63
N PRO A 176 -0.07 24.45 5.63
CA PRO A 176 0.08 23.06 5.22
C PRO A 176 1.53 22.69 4.87
N GLN A 177 2.28 23.60 4.24
CA GLN A 177 3.69 23.39 3.91
C GLN A 177 4.57 23.33 5.17
N MET A 178 4.30 24.17 6.18
CA MET A 178 5.01 24.10 7.46
C MET A 178 4.75 22.76 8.17
N LEU A 179 3.51 22.29 8.18
CA LEU A 179 3.17 20.98 8.76
C LEU A 179 3.84 19.83 8.01
N GLN A 180 3.95 19.92 6.67
CA GLN A 180 4.68 18.94 5.87
C GLN A 180 6.17 18.89 6.23
N VAL A 181 6.82 20.04 6.35
CA VAL A 181 8.23 20.15 6.77
C VAL A 181 8.42 19.65 8.20
N PHE A 182 7.46 19.95 9.09
CA PHE A 182 7.50 19.48 10.47
C PHE A 182 7.34 17.97 10.59
N TYR A 183 6.44 17.36 9.81
CA TYR A 183 6.27 15.91 9.78
C TYR A 183 7.57 15.22 9.35
N ASP A 184 8.18 15.70 8.26
CA ASP A 184 9.47 15.20 7.78
C ASP A 184 10.59 15.36 8.83
N PHE A 185 10.71 16.56 9.42
CA PHE A 185 11.65 16.81 10.52
C PHE A 185 11.46 15.81 11.67
N SER A 186 10.23 15.59 12.10
CA SER A 186 9.92 14.68 13.21
C SER A 186 10.24 13.23 12.85
N LEU A 187 9.95 12.82 11.62
CA LEU A 187 10.24 11.49 11.11
C LEU A 187 11.75 11.24 11.04
N GLN A 188 12.53 12.17 10.47
CA GLN A 188 13.97 12.05 10.36
C GLN A 188 14.64 12.01 11.74
N ASN A 189 14.28 12.92 12.65
CA ASN A 189 14.86 12.92 13.99
C ASN A 189 14.49 11.68 14.79
N MET A 190 13.25 11.18 14.67
CA MET A 190 12.87 9.89 15.24
C MET A 190 13.80 8.77 14.75
N VAL A 191 14.10 8.70 13.45
CA VAL A 191 15.03 7.69 12.90
C VAL A 191 16.45 7.89 13.43
N GLN A 192 16.95 9.13 13.46
CA GLN A 192 18.29 9.43 13.97
C GLN A 192 18.45 9.08 15.45
N ASP A 193 17.43 9.34 16.27
CA ASP A 193 17.48 9.05 17.69
C ASP A 193 17.32 7.56 17.98
N ILE A 194 16.51 6.82 17.20
CA ILE A 194 16.51 5.35 17.23
C ILE A 194 17.91 4.80 16.91
N LEU A 195 18.62 5.37 15.93
CA LEU A 195 19.99 4.95 15.59
C LEU A 195 21.00 5.19 16.72
N LYS A 196 20.79 6.25 17.52
CA LYS A 196 21.59 6.55 18.71
C LYS A 196 21.16 5.76 19.96
N GLY A 197 20.07 4.99 19.88
CA GLY A 197 19.50 4.28 21.02
C GLY A 197 18.76 5.19 22.01
N LEU A 198 18.32 6.36 21.57
CA LEU A 198 17.54 7.31 22.37
C LEU A 198 16.04 7.04 22.25
N HIS A 199 15.28 7.48 23.26
CA HIS A 199 13.81 7.37 23.25
C HIS A 199 13.20 8.40 22.29
N THR A 200 12.05 8.06 21.70
CA THR A 200 11.45 8.83 20.58
C THR A 200 9.97 9.13 20.78
N LEU A 201 9.47 9.04 22.01
CA LEU A 201 8.05 9.19 22.31
C LEU A 201 7.51 10.59 21.96
N GLY A 202 8.29 11.65 22.14
CA GLY A 202 7.88 13.01 21.77
C GLY A 202 7.58 13.10 20.26
N TYR A 203 8.50 12.59 19.43
CA TYR A 203 8.28 12.54 17.97
C TYR A 203 7.06 11.71 17.61
N ARG A 204 6.86 10.55 18.24
CA ARG A 204 5.70 9.67 17.97
C ARG A 204 4.37 10.31 18.29
N VAL A 205 4.27 10.96 19.44
CA VAL A 205 3.08 11.68 19.89
C VAL A 205 2.72 12.78 18.90
N MET A 206 3.72 13.55 18.45
CA MET A 206 3.51 14.64 17.48
C MET A 206 3.17 14.13 16.08
N LEU A 207 3.85 13.08 15.60
CA LEU A 207 3.57 12.43 14.31
C LEU A 207 2.17 11.81 14.29
N GLN A 208 1.77 11.14 15.37
CA GLN A 208 0.43 10.55 15.51
C GLN A 208 -0.66 11.62 15.52
N CYS A 209 -0.50 12.65 16.35
CA CYS A 209 -1.45 13.75 16.42
C CYS A 209 -1.61 14.41 15.03
N LEU A 210 -0.49 14.74 14.39
CA LEU A 210 -0.52 15.40 13.09
C LEU A 210 -1.12 14.53 11.99
N ALA A 211 -0.78 13.25 11.92
CA ALA A 211 -1.33 12.34 10.92
C ALA A 211 -2.83 12.07 11.11
N ASN A 212 -3.31 12.03 12.35
CA ASN A 212 -4.74 11.89 12.66
C ASN A 212 -5.53 13.14 12.24
N GLU A 213 -5.02 14.33 12.55
CA GLU A 213 -5.70 15.61 12.29
C GLU A 213 -5.60 16.05 10.83
N ASN A 214 -4.44 15.83 10.21
CA ASN A 214 -4.15 16.19 8.82
C ASN A 214 -3.54 15.00 8.05
N PRO A 215 -4.33 13.97 7.70
CA PRO A 215 -3.84 12.77 7.00
C PRO A 215 -3.08 13.08 5.71
N SER A 216 -3.46 14.13 4.98
CA SER A 216 -2.80 14.58 3.75
C SER A 216 -1.32 14.91 3.95
N VAL A 217 -0.91 15.37 5.14
CA VAL A 217 0.49 15.67 5.47
C VAL A 217 1.33 14.39 5.51
N ALA A 218 0.80 13.32 6.09
CA ALA A 218 1.46 12.01 6.10
C ALA A 218 1.53 11.43 4.69
N LEU A 219 0.44 11.52 3.91
CA LEU A 219 0.38 11.04 2.52
C LEU A 219 1.42 11.72 1.64
N THR A 220 1.58 13.04 1.76
CA THR A 220 2.54 13.81 0.96
C THR A 220 4.00 13.45 1.30
N ASN A 221 4.26 12.88 2.48
CA ASN A 221 5.58 12.42 2.92
C ASN A 221 5.83 10.92 2.73
N LEU A 222 4.91 10.17 2.09
CA LEU A 222 5.12 8.73 1.83
C LEU A 222 6.39 8.42 1.02
N PRO A 223 6.78 9.19 -0.02
CA PRO A 223 8.03 8.93 -0.73
C PRO A 223 9.27 8.89 0.19
N LYS A 224 9.30 9.77 1.20
CA LYS A 224 10.39 9.80 2.20
C LYS A 224 10.30 8.61 3.16
N CYS A 225 9.10 8.18 3.52
CA CYS A 225 8.90 6.96 4.29
C CYS A 225 9.44 5.73 3.55
N VAL A 226 9.19 5.65 2.23
CA VAL A 226 9.73 4.60 1.36
C VAL A 226 11.26 4.65 1.34
N GLU A 227 11.85 5.84 1.17
CA GLU A 227 13.31 6.04 1.20
C GLU A 227 13.94 5.59 2.53
N LEU A 228 13.34 5.96 3.67
CA LEU A 228 13.81 5.56 4.99
C LEU A 228 13.69 4.04 5.21
N CYS A 229 12.56 3.45 4.85
CA CYS A 229 12.38 2.00 4.93
C CYS A 229 13.38 1.25 4.04
N THR A 230 13.67 1.78 2.85
CA THR A 230 14.65 1.21 1.91
C THR A 230 16.09 1.35 2.43
N SER A 231 16.45 2.50 2.96
CA SER A 231 17.78 2.78 3.52
C SER A 231 18.07 1.97 4.78
N HIS A 232 17.02 1.55 5.50
CA HIS A 232 17.12 0.87 6.78
C HIS A 232 16.48 -0.53 6.77
N GLN A 233 16.36 -1.21 5.63
CA GLN A 233 15.68 -2.52 5.51
C GLN A 233 16.14 -3.59 6.53
N ASN A 234 17.40 -3.53 6.97
CA ASN A 234 17.97 -4.45 7.95
C ASN A 234 17.70 -4.07 9.43
N ARG A 235 17.07 -2.92 9.68
CA ARG A 235 16.78 -2.38 11.02
C ARG A 235 15.27 -2.38 11.26
N GLN A 236 14.77 -3.49 11.78
CA GLN A 236 13.34 -3.70 12.01
C GLN A 236 12.69 -2.58 12.83
N ASN A 237 13.34 -2.14 13.92
CA ASN A 237 12.84 -1.06 14.77
C ASN A 237 12.60 0.25 13.99
N ILE A 238 13.50 0.62 13.08
CA ILE A 238 13.36 1.83 12.25
C ILE A 238 12.21 1.65 11.27
N CYS A 239 12.20 0.57 10.48
CA CYS A 239 11.15 0.33 9.50
C CYS A 239 9.78 0.32 10.15
N LEU A 240 9.59 -0.43 11.23
CA LEU A 240 8.31 -0.50 11.94
C LEU A 240 7.88 0.86 12.52
N SER A 241 8.83 1.68 12.97
CA SER A 241 8.52 3.03 13.47
C SER A 241 8.06 3.97 12.36
N VAL A 242 8.68 3.89 11.18
CA VAL A 242 8.27 4.67 10.00
C VAL A 242 6.90 4.21 9.50
N LEU A 243 6.68 2.89 9.37
CA LEU A 243 5.40 2.32 8.99
C LEU A 243 4.28 2.69 9.98
N TRP A 244 4.59 2.67 11.27
CA TRP A 244 3.67 3.09 12.32
C TRP A 244 3.30 4.57 12.21
N ALA A 245 4.29 5.45 12.04
CA ALA A 245 4.05 6.89 11.93
C ALA A 245 3.20 7.26 10.71
N ALA A 246 3.47 6.64 9.55
CA ALA A 246 2.67 6.82 8.35
C ALA A 246 1.26 6.22 8.52
N GLY A 247 1.16 5.03 9.12
CA GLY A 247 -0.10 4.32 9.36
C GLY A 247 -1.09 5.07 10.25
N GLN A 248 -0.64 6.02 11.07
CA GLN A 248 -1.55 6.84 11.88
C GLN A 248 -2.56 7.61 11.03
N ALA A 249 -2.23 7.97 9.79
CA ALA A 249 -3.16 8.63 8.86
C ALA A 249 -4.42 7.79 8.60
N GLY A 250 -4.34 6.47 8.76
CA GLY A 250 -5.45 5.54 8.56
C GLY A 250 -6.41 5.38 9.74
N ASN A 251 -6.08 5.91 10.93
CA ASN A 251 -6.85 5.62 12.15
C ASN A 251 -8.30 6.15 12.10
N TYR A 252 -8.47 7.36 11.56
CA TYR A 252 -9.77 8.03 11.44
C TYR A 252 -10.10 8.41 10.00
N ASN A 253 -9.25 8.05 9.05
CA ASN A 253 -9.44 8.28 7.62
C ASN A 253 -9.04 7.02 6.84
N VAL A 254 -10.04 6.20 6.54
CA VAL A 254 -9.85 4.91 5.86
C VAL A 254 -9.19 5.07 4.48
N GLU A 255 -9.55 6.11 3.73
CA GLU A 255 -8.99 6.38 2.40
C GLU A 255 -7.48 6.66 2.49
N ALA A 256 -7.07 7.53 3.42
CA ALA A 256 -5.66 7.75 3.70
C ALA A 256 -4.98 6.45 4.17
N GLY A 257 -5.68 5.64 4.97
CA GLY A 257 -5.21 4.33 5.39
C GLY A 257 -4.85 3.42 4.21
N PHE A 258 -5.75 3.28 3.22
CA PHE A 258 -5.48 2.50 2.02
C PHE A 258 -4.37 3.09 1.16
N ARG A 259 -4.25 4.43 1.05
CA ARG A 259 -3.11 5.04 0.36
C ARG A 259 -1.78 4.71 1.03
N VAL A 260 -1.69 4.81 2.36
CA VAL A 260 -0.50 4.38 3.11
C VAL A 260 -0.20 2.90 2.84
N TRP A 261 -1.23 2.05 2.84
CA TRP A 261 -1.01 0.63 2.60
C TRP A 261 -0.49 0.36 1.18
N ILE A 262 -1.14 0.89 0.15
CA ILE A 262 -0.76 0.67 -1.26
C ILE A 262 0.61 1.28 -1.57
N ASP A 263 0.85 2.53 -1.18
CA ASP A 263 2.00 3.30 -1.64
C ASP A 263 3.26 3.06 -0.81
N LEU A 264 3.14 2.56 0.42
CA LEU A 264 4.27 2.33 1.33
C LEU A 264 4.38 0.87 1.81
N MET A 265 3.30 0.28 2.32
CA MET A 265 3.39 -1.02 3.00
C MET A 265 3.38 -2.22 2.06
N PHE A 266 2.53 -2.19 1.03
CA PHE A 266 2.37 -3.27 0.07
C PHE A 266 3.68 -3.63 -0.66
N PRO A 267 4.48 -2.67 -1.16
CA PRO A 267 5.78 -2.96 -1.77
C PRO A 267 6.80 -3.60 -0.82
N LEU A 268 6.59 -3.50 0.50
CA LEU A 268 7.47 -4.08 1.53
C LEU A 268 7.04 -5.48 1.97
N ILE A 269 5.89 -5.99 1.50
CA ILE A 269 5.47 -7.37 1.76
C ILE A 269 6.43 -8.32 1.03
N GLY A 270 6.96 -9.31 1.75
CA GLY A 270 8.07 -10.15 1.30
C GLY A 270 9.40 -9.82 1.98
N THR A 271 9.53 -8.64 2.59
CA THR A 271 10.69 -8.30 3.42
C THR A 271 10.51 -8.85 4.84
N LYS A 272 11.57 -9.44 5.42
CA LYS A 272 11.53 -10.12 6.72
C LYS A 272 10.98 -9.25 7.86
N ASN A 273 11.29 -7.96 7.84
CA ASN A 273 11.05 -7.05 8.96
C ASN A 273 9.70 -6.32 8.91
N CYS A 274 9.09 -6.19 7.72
CA CYS A 274 7.88 -5.37 7.53
C CYS A 274 6.64 -6.18 7.19
N THR A 275 6.81 -7.42 6.69
CA THR A 275 5.72 -8.22 6.13
C THR A 275 4.53 -8.37 7.08
N ASN A 276 4.76 -8.79 8.32
CA ASN A 276 3.65 -9.01 9.25
C ASN A 276 2.90 -7.72 9.54
N TYR A 277 3.63 -6.64 9.84
CA TYR A 277 3.02 -5.34 10.12
C TYR A 277 2.18 -4.82 8.94
N ALA A 278 2.69 -4.93 7.71
CA ALA A 278 1.98 -4.50 6.50
C ALA A 278 0.67 -5.28 6.27
N VAL A 279 0.66 -6.59 6.60
CA VAL A 279 -0.53 -7.43 6.47
C VAL A 279 -1.51 -7.18 7.63
N ASP A 280 -1.01 -7.09 8.86
CA ASP A 280 -1.82 -6.77 10.05
C ASP A 280 -2.55 -5.42 9.86
N TYR A 281 -1.87 -4.44 9.26
CA TYR A 281 -2.43 -3.13 8.99
C TYR A 281 -3.63 -3.16 8.03
N VAL A 282 -3.53 -3.88 6.89
CA VAL A 282 -4.66 -3.97 5.95
C VAL A 282 -5.81 -4.81 6.49
N GLU A 283 -5.53 -5.86 7.25
CA GLU A 283 -6.56 -6.63 7.95
C GLU A 283 -7.32 -5.74 8.94
N LYS A 284 -6.61 -4.92 9.71
CA LYS A 284 -7.20 -3.95 10.64
C LYS A 284 -8.04 -2.91 9.90
N LEU A 285 -7.52 -2.33 8.81
CA LEU A 285 -8.28 -1.39 8.00
C LEU A 285 -9.59 -1.99 7.52
N ILE A 286 -9.54 -3.18 6.90
CA ILE A 286 -10.71 -3.86 6.37
C ILE A 286 -11.72 -4.20 7.47
N SER A 287 -11.26 -4.63 8.64
CA SER A 287 -12.15 -4.93 9.77
C SER A 287 -12.93 -3.70 10.27
N GLY A 288 -12.39 -2.50 10.07
CA GLY A 288 -13.02 -1.24 10.45
C GLY A 288 -13.93 -0.64 9.37
N VAL A 289 -13.99 -1.22 8.17
CA VAL A 289 -14.76 -0.67 7.05
C VAL A 289 -16.15 -1.28 6.99
N ASP A 290 -17.16 -0.42 7.07
CA ASP A 290 -18.53 -0.76 6.72
C ASP A 290 -18.74 -0.53 5.21
N ILE A 291 -18.54 -1.59 4.43
CA ILE A 291 -18.63 -1.57 2.96
C ILE A 291 -19.98 -1.01 2.49
N THR A 292 -21.05 -1.18 3.26
CA THR A 292 -22.40 -0.71 2.91
C THR A 292 -22.55 0.82 2.96
N LYS A 293 -21.64 1.50 3.66
CA LYS A 293 -21.65 2.96 3.84
C LYS A 293 -20.60 3.68 2.99
N CYS A 294 -19.83 2.96 2.18
CA CYS A 294 -18.86 3.58 1.29
C CYS A 294 -19.56 4.26 0.11
N ASP A 295 -19.51 5.59 0.07
CA ASP A 295 -20.06 6.45 -0.98
C ASP A 295 -19.13 6.63 -2.19
N LYS A 296 -17.88 6.14 -2.08
CA LYS A 296 -16.88 6.19 -3.14
C LYS A 296 -15.99 4.96 -3.16
N SER A 297 -15.38 4.72 -4.32
CA SER A 297 -14.31 3.72 -4.46
C SER A 297 -13.04 4.19 -3.73
N LEU A 298 -12.44 3.31 -2.93
CA LEU A 298 -11.20 3.60 -2.19
C LEU A 298 -9.94 3.14 -2.94
N LEU A 299 -10.11 2.26 -3.93
CA LEU A 299 -9.04 1.61 -4.69
C LEU A 299 -9.38 1.61 -6.19
N GLY A 300 -8.43 1.96 -7.04
CA GLY A 300 -8.60 1.91 -8.49
C GLY A 300 -8.10 0.60 -9.11
N VAL A 301 -8.33 0.48 -10.42
CA VAL A 301 -7.74 -0.55 -11.29
C VAL A 301 -6.23 -0.67 -11.07
N ARG A 302 -5.54 0.48 -10.97
CA ARG A 302 -4.08 0.52 -10.80
C ARG A 302 -3.61 0.01 -9.43
N ASP A 303 -4.49 -0.05 -8.45
CA ASP A 303 -4.19 -0.53 -7.10
C ASP A 303 -4.53 -2.02 -6.96
N LEU A 304 -5.71 -2.44 -7.45
CA LEU A 304 -6.23 -3.80 -7.25
C LEU A 304 -5.40 -4.88 -7.96
N PHE A 305 -5.00 -4.62 -9.20
CA PHE A 305 -4.36 -5.64 -10.02
C PHE A 305 -2.93 -6.00 -9.59
N PRO A 306 -2.06 -5.04 -9.20
CA PRO A 306 -0.79 -5.38 -8.56
C PRO A 306 -0.96 -6.28 -7.33
N VAL A 307 -2.00 -6.03 -6.51
CA VAL A 307 -2.31 -6.87 -5.35
C VAL A 307 -2.70 -8.28 -5.77
N LEU A 308 -3.59 -8.43 -6.77
CA LEU A 308 -3.98 -9.73 -7.31
C LEU A 308 -2.76 -10.52 -7.83
N ASP A 309 -1.92 -9.86 -8.64
CA ASP A 309 -0.73 -10.48 -9.24
C ASP A 309 0.26 -10.93 -8.15
N PHE A 310 0.42 -10.12 -7.10
CA PHE A 310 1.30 -10.43 -5.98
C PHE A 310 0.78 -11.60 -5.13
N ILE A 311 -0.52 -11.64 -4.83
CA ILE A 311 -1.15 -12.71 -4.05
C ILE A 311 -0.90 -14.07 -4.68
N TYR A 312 -0.97 -14.16 -6.00
CA TYR A 312 -0.81 -15.42 -6.72
C TYR A 312 0.60 -15.60 -7.31
N SER A 313 1.56 -14.78 -6.90
CA SER A 313 2.97 -14.94 -7.27
C SER A 313 3.58 -16.20 -6.63
N LYS A 314 4.55 -16.81 -7.32
CA LYS A 314 5.25 -18.01 -6.84
C LYS A 314 6.20 -17.75 -5.67
N GLU A 315 6.60 -16.51 -5.50
CA GLU A 315 7.61 -16.06 -4.53
C GLU A 315 7.01 -15.78 -3.15
N LEU A 316 5.68 -15.64 -3.07
CA LEU A 316 5.00 -15.30 -1.83
C LEU A 316 4.92 -16.49 -0.87
N VAL A 317 5.31 -16.26 0.38
CA VAL A 317 5.22 -17.26 1.46
C VAL A 317 3.76 -17.66 1.69
N LYS A 318 3.47 -18.97 1.70
CA LYS A 318 2.10 -19.52 1.80
C LYS A 318 1.28 -19.00 2.97
N SER A 319 1.89 -18.75 4.13
CA SER A 319 1.20 -18.20 5.30
C SER A 319 0.71 -16.77 5.06
N VAL A 320 1.55 -15.93 4.45
CA VAL A 320 1.22 -14.55 4.06
C VAL A 320 0.19 -14.54 2.93
N GLN A 321 0.37 -15.42 1.94
CA GLN A 321 -0.59 -15.59 0.85
C GLN A 321 -2.00 -15.89 1.36
N LYS A 322 -2.16 -16.83 2.30
CA LYS A 322 -3.47 -17.16 2.89
C LYS A 322 -4.17 -15.95 3.52
N ARG A 323 -3.40 -15.11 4.24
CA ARG A 323 -3.91 -13.88 4.85
C ARG A 323 -4.34 -12.86 3.79
N LEU A 324 -3.52 -12.66 2.76
CA LEU A 324 -3.84 -11.74 1.67
C LEU A 324 -5.03 -12.22 0.81
N VAL A 325 -5.16 -13.52 0.58
CA VAL A 325 -6.34 -14.12 -0.07
C VAL A 325 -7.61 -13.84 0.75
N ALA A 326 -7.54 -13.88 2.08
CA ALA A 326 -8.70 -13.62 2.93
C ALA A 326 -9.20 -12.17 2.86
N VAL A 327 -8.29 -11.19 2.69
CA VAL A 327 -8.65 -9.77 2.58
C VAL A 327 -9.04 -9.33 1.15
N TYR A 328 -8.58 -10.05 0.13
CA TYR A 328 -8.78 -9.69 -1.27
C TYR A 328 -10.25 -9.47 -1.70
N PRO A 329 -11.23 -10.30 -1.28
CA PRO A 329 -12.64 -10.07 -1.64
C PRO A 329 -13.14 -8.69 -1.23
N THR A 330 -12.77 -8.21 -0.03
CA THR A 330 -13.14 -6.87 0.43
C THR A 330 -12.43 -5.79 -0.36
N LEU A 331 -11.13 -5.95 -0.65
CA LEU A 331 -10.38 -5.03 -1.51
C LEU A 331 -11.02 -4.90 -2.90
N LYS A 332 -11.47 -6.01 -3.47
CA LYS A 332 -12.17 -6.06 -4.77
C LYS A 332 -13.47 -5.26 -4.74
N VAL A 333 -14.31 -5.44 -3.72
CA VAL A 333 -15.57 -4.69 -3.57
C VAL A 333 -15.30 -3.20 -3.37
N LEU A 334 -14.37 -2.84 -2.48
CA LEU A 334 -13.98 -1.45 -2.24
C LEU A 334 -13.39 -0.78 -3.49
N SER A 335 -12.80 -1.58 -4.39
CA SER A 335 -12.26 -1.10 -5.65
C SER A 335 -13.33 -0.82 -6.69
N TYR A 336 -14.38 -1.65 -6.74
CA TYR A 336 -15.54 -1.41 -7.62
C TYR A 336 -16.38 -0.22 -7.15
N GLY A 337 -16.39 0.07 -5.85
CA GLY A 337 -17.16 1.17 -5.28
C GLY A 337 -18.68 0.92 -5.33
N PRO A 338 -19.50 1.96 -5.09
CA PRO A 338 -20.95 1.81 -4.94
C PRO A 338 -21.69 1.49 -6.25
N ASP A 339 -21.14 1.93 -7.39
CA ASP A 339 -21.80 1.84 -8.72
C ASP A 339 -21.01 0.93 -9.69
N PRO A 340 -20.91 -0.39 -9.44
CA PRO A 340 -20.13 -1.32 -10.25
C PRO A 340 -20.53 -1.33 -11.73
N GLU A 341 -21.82 -1.15 -12.04
CA GLU A 341 -22.33 -1.06 -13.40
C GLU A 341 -21.73 0.11 -14.20
N ASN A 342 -21.14 1.10 -13.51
CA ASN A 342 -20.53 2.28 -14.07
C ASN A 342 -19.01 2.30 -14.11
N VAL A 343 -18.34 1.26 -13.64
CA VAL A 343 -16.87 1.24 -13.61
C VAL A 343 -16.24 -0.07 -14.07
N LEU A 344 -16.96 -1.19 -14.07
CA LEU A 344 -16.38 -2.52 -14.34
C LEU A 344 -15.79 -2.68 -15.74
N ARG A 345 -16.24 -1.89 -16.73
CA ARG A 345 -15.58 -1.81 -18.04
C ARG A 345 -14.08 -1.48 -17.96
N ASN A 346 -13.65 -0.76 -16.93
CA ASN A 346 -12.24 -0.39 -16.73
C ASN A 346 -11.42 -1.56 -16.12
N TYR A 347 -12.07 -2.51 -15.46
CA TYR A 347 -11.44 -3.69 -14.85
C TYR A 347 -11.39 -4.88 -15.82
N PHE A 348 -12.41 -5.02 -16.68
CA PHE A 348 -12.55 -6.13 -17.62
C PHE A 348 -11.27 -6.39 -18.47
N PRO A 349 -10.64 -5.40 -19.13
CA PRO A 349 -9.40 -5.63 -19.90
C PRO A 349 -8.28 -6.24 -19.07
N SER A 350 -8.12 -5.76 -17.83
CA SER A 350 -7.05 -6.18 -16.94
C SER A 350 -7.25 -7.60 -16.41
N TYR A 351 -8.50 -8.01 -16.17
CA TYR A 351 -8.81 -9.41 -15.88
C TYR A 351 -8.60 -10.30 -17.11
N LEU A 352 -9.11 -9.89 -18.28
CA LEU A 352 -9.02 -10.69 -19.50
C LEU A 352 -7.56 -10.96 -19.88
N ARG A 353 -6.72 -9.93 -19.82
CA ARG A 353 -5.28 -10.05 -20.10
C ARG A 353 -4.56 -11.01 -19.15
N ARG A 354 -5.08 -11.24 -17.93
CA ARG A 354 -4.48 -12.13 -16.93
C ARG A 354 -4.97 -13.57 -17.03
N LEU A 355 -5.99 -13.86 -17.83
CA LEU A 355 -6.57 -15.19 -17.99
C LEU A 355 -5.70 -16.08 -18.87
N GLU A 356 -4.49 -16.39 -18.44
CA GLU A 356 -3.56 -17.22 -19.20
C GLU A 356 -3.86 -18.73 -19.02
N PRO A 357 -3.64 -19.58 -20.04
CA PRO A 357 -3.85 -21.03 -19.93
C PRO A 357 -3.10 -21.69 -18.76
N GLN A 358 -1.89 -21.21 -18.49
CA GLN A 358 -0.99 -21.67 -17.44
C GLN A 358 -1.24 -21.03 -16.06
N CYS A 359 -2.30 -20.26 -15.89
CA CYS A 359 -2.66 -19.71 -14.59
C CYS A 359 -2.87 -20.81 -13.54
N LEU A 360 -2.46 -20.52 -12.30
CA LEU A 360 -2.80 -21.36 -11.15
C LEU A 360 -4.32 -21.44 -11.04
N GLN A 361 -4.85 -22.63 -10.75
CA GLN A 361 -6.29 -22.86 -10.73
C GLN A 361 -7.08 -21.87 -9.84
N PRO A 362 -6.65 -21.53 -8.61
CA PRO A 362 -7.36 -20.54 -7.79
C PRO A 362 -7.38 -19.14 -8.40
N LEU A 363 -6.29 -18.72 -9.06
CA LEU A 363 -6.23 -17.44 -9.77
C LEU A 363 -7.17 -17.45 -10.98
N LYS A 364 -7.18 -18.56 -11.74
CA LYS A 364 -8.05 -18.73 -12.91
C LYS A 364 -9.52 -18.62 -12.52
N GLU A 365 -9.93 -19.24 -11.42
CA GLU A 365 -11.29 -19.15 -10.87
C GLU A 365 -11.65 -17.73 -10.43
N GLU A 366 -10.74 -17.03 -9.74
CA GLU A 366 -10.94 -15.64 -9.34
C GLU A 366 -11.08 -14.69 -10.54
N ILE A 367 -10.26 -14.86 -11.58
CA ILE A 367 -10.33 -14.05 -12.81
C ILE A 367 -11.62 -14.34 -13.56
N LEU A 368 -11.99 -15.61 -13.76
CA LEU A 368 -13.19 -15.99 -14.49
C LEU A 368 -14.46 -15.51 -13.79
N SER A 369 -14.54 -15.68 -12.47
CA SER A 369 -15.68 -15.16 -11.69
C SER A 369 -15.78 -13.63 -11.75
N SER A 370 -14.64 -12.92 -11.73
CA SER A 370 -14.61 -11.47 -11.88
C SER A 370 -14.99 -11.00 -13.30
N LEU A 371 -14.57 -11.71 -14.35
CA LEU A 371 -14.99 -11.44 -15.73
C LEU A 371 -16.49 -11.65 -15.92
N MET A 372 -17.04 -12.73 -15.35
CA MET A 372 -18.48 -13.00 -15.33
C MET A 372 -19.25 -11.86 -14.64
N TYR A 373 -18.76 -11.40 -13.48
CA TYR A 373 -19.36 -10.29 -12.76
C TYR A 373 -19.32 -8.98 -13.57
N CYS A 374 -18.21 -8.68 -14.25
CA CYS A 374 -18.11 -7.54 -15.16
C CYS A 374 -19.16 -7.60 -16.28
N LEU A 375 -19.33 -8.75 -16.93
CA LEU A 375 -20.30 -8.96 -18.01
C LEU A 375 -21.76 -8.95 -17.50
N GLU A 376 -21.99 -9.34 -16.25
CA GLU A 376 -23.32 -9.29 -15.64
C GLU A 376 -23.74 -7.84 -15.34
N LYS A 377 -22.83 -7.04 -14.76
CA LYS A 377 -23.16 -5.72 -14.19
C LYS A 377 -22.97 -4.56 -15.15
N ASP A 378 -21.91 -4.54 -15.97
CA ASP A 378 -21.62 -3.42 -16.89
C ASP A 378 -21.67 -3.92 -18.34
N THR A 379 -22.77 -3.62 -19.04
CA THR A 379 -22.99 -4.05 -20.43
C THR A 379 -21.98 -3.43 -21.41
N ARG A 380 -21.25 -2.37 -21.03
CA ARG A 380 -20.15 -1.82 -21.85
C ARG A 380 -18.97 -2.78 -21.94
N CYS A 381 -18.83 -3.71 -20.99
CA CYS A 381 -17.80 -4.76 -21.04
C CYS A 381 -17.88 -5.59 -22.34
N TYR A 382 -19.07 -5.84 -22.89
CA TYR A 382 -19.21 -6.57 -24.15
C TYR A 382 -18.60 -5.82 -25.34
N SER A 383 -18.72 -4.50 -25.38
CA SER A 383 -18.11 -3.69 -26.45
C SER A 383 -16.59 -3.73 -26.37
N ILE A 384 -16.05 -3.58 -25.17
CA ILE A 384 -14.61 -3.69 -24.90
C ILE A 384 -14.12 -5.11 -25.24
N TRP A 385 -14.86 -6.14 -24.85
CA TRP A 385 -14.50 -7.52 -25.16
C TRP A 385 -14.40 -7.75 -26.67
N ARG A 386 -15.34 -7.20 -27.47
CA ARG A 386 -15.27 -7.25 -28.93
C ARG A 386 -14.01 -6.61 -29.49
N GLN A 387 -13.60 -5.46 -28.95
CA GLN A 387 -12.38 -4.77 -29.38
C GLN A 387 -11.12 -5.57 -29.02
N LEU A 388 -11.13 -6.27 -27.88
CA LEU A 388 -9.99 -7.04 -27.37
C LEU A 388 -9.89 -8.46 -27.94
N TYR A 389 -10.92 -8.97 -28.61
CA TYR A 389 -11.02 -10.38 -28.99
C TYR A 389 -9.82 -10.88 -29.81
N ASN A 390 -9.43 -10.15 -30.85
CA ASN A 390 -8.31 -10.53 -31.70
C ASN A 390 -6.96 -10.52 -30.96
N GLN A 391 -6.79 -9.60 -30.02
CA GLN A 391 -5.55 -9.47 -29.24
C GLN A 391 -5.47 -10.51 -28.11
N HIS A 392 -6.62 -10.88 -27.56
CA HIS A 392 -6.76 -11.78 -26.42
C HIS A 392 -7.65 -12.98 -26.77
N PHE A 393 -7.36 -13.62 -27.91
CA PHE A 393 -8.16 -14.70 -28.47
C PHE A 393 -8.21 -15.91 -27.53
N VAL A 394 -7.05 -16.38 -27.06
CA VAL A 394 -6.93 -17.55 -26.18
C VAL A 394 -7.66 -17.30 -24.86
N GLN A 395 -7.50 -16.11 -24.28
CA GLN A 395 -8.17 -15.70 -23.06
C GLN A 395 -9.70 -15.61 -23.27
N SER A 396 -10.14 -15.11 -24.42
CA SER A 396 -11.56 -15.06 -24.78
C SER A 396 -12.15 -16.46 -24.96
N LYS A 397 -11.43 -17.39 -25.62
CA LYS A 397 -11.83 -18.80 -25.73
C LYS A 397 -12.04 -19.42 -24.34
N LEU A 398 -11.12 -19.19 -23.40
CA LEU A 398 -11.25 -19.67 -22.03
C LEU A 398 -12.49 -19.11 -21.32
N LEU A 399 -12.77 -17.82 -21.48
CA LEU A 399 -13.96 -17.19 -20.91
C LEU A 399 -15.26 -17.74 -21.53
N ILE A 400 -15.30 -17.93 -22.85
CA ILE A 400 -16.46 -18.51 -23.54
C ILE A 400 -16.69 -19.96 -23.09
N SER A 401 -15.62 -20.77 -22.97
CA SER A 401 -15.70 -22.13 -22.44
C SER A 401 -16.29 -22.14 -21.04
N HIS A 402 -15.81 -21.24 -20.17
CA HIS A 402 -16.31 -21.13 -18.81
C HIS A 402 -17.80 -20.73 -18.75
N ILE A 403 -18.23 -19.77 -19.58
CA ILE A 403 -19.66 -19.41 -19.69
C ILE A 403 -20.49 -20.61 -20.16
N ASN A 404 -19.99 -21.38 -21.12
CA ASN A 404 -20.67 -22.55 -21.67
C ASN A 404 -20.79 -23.69 -20.65
N GLU A 405 -19.74 -23.94 -19.87
CA GLU A 405 -19.70 -24.94 -18.80
C GLU A 405 -20.57 -24.56 -17.60
N GLN A 406 -20.58 -23.29 -17.22
CA GLN A 406 -21.36 -22.78 -16.08
C GLN A 406 -22.73 -22.24 -16.50
N TRP A 407 -23.21 -22.51 -17.72
CA TRP A 407 -24.42 -21.91 -18.28
C TRP A 407 -25.65 -22.04 -17.38
N GLU A 408 -25.85 -23.22 -16.78
CA GLU A 408 -26.97 -23.49 -15.87
C GLU A 408 -26.92 -22.68 -14.56
N LYS A 409 -25.73 -22.18 -14.18
CA LYS A 409 -25.53 -21.33 -12.99
C LYS A 409 -25.54 -19.84 -13.34
N VAL A 410 -25.61 -19.47 -14.62
CA VAL A 410 -25.65 -18.08 -15.04
C VAL A 410 -26.96 -17.44 -14.55
N PRO A 411 -26.92 -16.29 -13.85
CA PRO A 411 -28.12 -15.66 -13.33
C PRO A 411 -29.16 -15.35 -14.42
N PRO A 412 -30.47 -15.45 -14.15
CA PRO A 412 -31.50 -15.10 -15.13
C PRO A 412 -31.40 -13.66 -15.65
N LYS A 413 -30.88 -12.74 -14.82
CA LYS A 413 -30.66 -11.32 -15.16
C LYS A 413 -29.41 -11.06 -15.99
N PHE A 414 -28.58 -12.07 -16.26
CA PHE A 414 -27.39 -11.93 -17.07
C PHE A 414 -27.74 -11.35 -18.46
N PRO A 415 -26.98 -10.39 -19.03
CA PRO A 415 -27.28 -9.75 -20.31
C PRO A 415 -27.19 -10.67 -21.54
N LYS A 416 -28.09 -11.66 -21.67
CA LYS A 416 -28.11 -12.69 -22.73
C LYS A 416 -28.13 -12.11 -24.14
N ARG A 417 -28.81 -10.97 -24.34
CA ARG A 417 -28.83 -10.26 -25.64
C ARG A 417 -27.45 -9.74 -26.02
N CYS A 418 -26.77 -9.05 -25.10
CA CYS A 418 -25.42 -8.54 -25.34
C CYS A 418 -24.42 -9.67 -25.59
N LEU A 419 -24.54 -10.77 -24.84
CA LEU A 419 -23.73 -11.96 -25.06
C LEU A 419 -23.98 -12.55 -26.46
N ARG A 420 -25.24 -12.74 -26.87
CA ARG A 420 -25.60 -13.25 -28.19
C ARG A 420 -25.00 -12.40 -29.31
N GLU A 421 -25.18 -11.08 -29.24
CA GLU A 421 -24.63 -10.14 -30.23
C GLU A 421 -23.10 -10.22 -30.30
N THR A 422 -22.42 -10.32 -29.14
CA THR A 422 -20.96 -10.50 -29.09
C THR A 422 -20.50 -11.82 -29.68
N LEU A 423 -21.17 -12.93 -29.37
CA LEU A 423 -20.82 -14.24 -29.93
C LEU A 423 -21.04 -14.31 -31.44
N SER A 424 -22.08 -13.64 -31.96
CA SER A 424 -22.29 -13.52 -33.41
C SER A 424 -21.14 -12.77 -34.09
N VAL A 425 -20.62 -11.70 -33.47
CA VAL A 425 -19.42 -11.01 -33.98
C VAL A 425 -18.20 -11.95 -33.95
N PHE A 426 -18.01 -12.67 -32.85
CA PHE A 426 -16.89 -13.63 -32.74
C PHE A 426 -16.97 -14.75 -33.75
N GLN A 427 -18.17 -15.23 -34.09
CA GLN A 427 -18.34 -16.26 -35.11
C GLN A 427 -17.81 -15.79 -36.47
N VAL A 428 -18.18 -14.58 -36.90
CA VAL A 428 -17.66 -14.00 -38.15
C VAL A 428 -16.14 -13.85 -38.09
N THR A 429 -15.62 -13.31 -36.99
CA THR A 429 -14.17 -13.16 -36.81
C THR A 429 -13.43 -14.50 -36.81
N ASN A 430 -14.02 -15.55 -36.24
CA ASN A 430 -13.41 -16.88 -36.22
C ASN A 430 -13.35 -17.51 -37.62
N GLU A 431 -14.39 -17.34 -38.42
CA GLU A 431 -14.43 -17.80 -39.82
C GLU A 431 -13.38 -17.07 -40.68
N GLU A 432 -13.17 -15.76 -40.45
CA GLU A 432 -12.09 -14.98 -41.06
C GLU A 432 -10.69 -15.46 -40.61
N LEU A 433 -10.53 -15.80 -39.32
CA LEU A 433 -9.28 -16.32 -38.78
C LEU A 433 -8.95 -17.73 -39.32
N LEU A 434 -9.97 -18.56 -39.52
CA LEU A 434 -9.83 -19.90 -40.08
C LEU A 434 -9.40 -19.85 -41.56
N SER A 435 -10.02 -18.96 -42.35
CA SER A 435 -9.69 -18.79 -43.77
C SER A 435 -8.31 -18.16 -44.02
N SER A 436 -7.76 -17.42 -43.05
CA SER A 436 -6.46 -16.77 -43.16
C SER A 436 -5.24 -17.65 -42.79
N ASN A 437 -5.44 -18.96 -42.61
CA ASN A 437 -4.39 -19.99 -42.44
C ASN A 437 -3.33 -19.66 -41.37
N LYS A 438 -3.76 -19.02 -40.27
CA LYS A 438 -2.87 -18.60 -39.17
C LYS A 438 -2.47 -19.79 -38.29
N LYS A 439 -1.32 -19.65 -37.59
CA LYS A 439 -0.93 -20.55 -36.50
C LYS A 439 -2.07 -20.62 -35.45
N ASN A 440 -2.32 -21.80 -34.89
CA ASN A 440 -3.38 -22.14 -33.91
C ASN A 440 -4.74 -22.57 -34.50
N LEU A 441 -4.74 -23.31 -35.62
CA LEU A 441 -5.96 -23.81 -36.27
C LEU A 441 -6.88 -24.60 -35.32
N HIS A 442 -6.30 -25.50 -34.51
CA HIS A 442 -7.04 -26.28 -33.50
C HIS A 442 -7.76 -25.39 -32.48
N ASP A 443 -7.10 -24.34 -31.98
CA ASP A 443 -7.74 -23.43 -31.02
C ASP A 443 -8.90 -22.65 -31.64
N ILE A 444 -8.79 -22.31 -32.92
CA ILE A 444 -9.84 -21.63 -33.68
C ILE A 444 -11.04 -22.56 -33.87
N GLU A 445 -10.81 -23.80 -34.31
CA GLU A 445 -11.87 -24.80 -34.48
C GLU A 445 -12.61 -25.09 -33.17
N GLU A 446 -11.88 -25.29 -32.07
CA GLU A 446 -12.48 -25.52 -30.75
C GLU A 446 -13.28 -24.29 -30.30
N CYS A 447 -12.76 -23.07 -30.50
CA CYS A 447 -13.48 -21.85 -30.16
C CYS A 447 -14.78 -21.70 -30.98
N ILE A 448 -14.77 -22.08 -32.27
CA ILE A 448 -15.97 -22.09 -33.12
C ILE A 448 -17.02 -23.05 -32.56
N LEU A 449 -16.61 -24.27 -32.17
CA LEU A 449 -17.53 -25.26 -31.61
C LEU A 449 -18.17 -24.77 -30.30
N ILE A 450 -17.35 -24.29 -29.35
CA ILE A 450 -17.83 -23.78 -28.06
C ILE A 450 -18.76 -22.57 -28.27
N THR A 451 -18.40 -21.66 -29.19
CA THR A 451 -19.21 -20.48 -29.51
C THR A 451 -20.58 -20.88 -30.07
N LYS A 452 -20.62 -21.86 -30.99
CA LYS A 452 -21.87 -22.39 -31.56
C LYS A 452 -22.75 -23.07 -30.52
N GLU A 453 -22.15 -23.88 -29.64
CA GLU A 453 -22.88 -24.54 -28.55
C GLU A 453 -23.51 -23.51 -27.61
N LEU A 454 -22.75 -22.51 -27.18
CA LEU A 454 -23.25 -21.45 -26.31
C LEU A 454 -24.34 -20.61 -26.99
N LEU A 455 -24.19 -20.33 -28.29
CA LEU A 455 -25.23 -19.64 -29.07
C LEU A 455 -26.52 -20.47 -29.15
N SER A 456 -26.40 -21.80 -29.30
CA SER A 456 -27.55 -22.72 -29.26
C SER A 456 -28.26 -22.64 -27.90
N LYS A 457 -27.52 -22.72 -26.79
CA LYS A 457 -28.04 -22.57 -25.42
C LYS A 457 -28.73 -21.21 -25.17
N LEU A 458 -28.23 -20.15 -25.80
CA LEU A 458 -28.83 -18.80 -25.76
C LEU A 458 -30.12 -18.67 -26.57
N ASN A 459 -30.29 -19.50 -27.59
CA ASN A 459 -31.44 -19.50 -28.49
C ASN A 459 -32.51 -20.53 -28.07
N SER A 460 -32.12 -21.57 -27.33
CA SER A 460 -33.02 -22.46 -26.60
C SER A 460 -33.61 -21.72 -25.39
N GLY A 461 -34.46 -20.72 -25.64
CA GLY A 461 -35.28 -20.15 -24.57
C GLY A 461 -36.12 -21.25 -23.91
N THR A 462 -36.40 -21.09 -22.60
CA THR A 462 -37.35 -21.94 -21.85
C THR A 462 -38.58 -22.18 -22.70
N PHE A 463 -38.67 -23.40 -23.22
CA PHE A 463 -39.53 -23.75 -24.32
C PHE A 463 -40.99 -23.59 -23.86
N LEU A 464 -41.70 -22.58 -24.38
CA LEU A 464 -43.11 -22.31 -24.05
C LEU A 464 -44.04 -23.50 -24.36
N TRP A 465 -43.55 -24.55 -25.03
CA TRP A 465 -44.33 -25.73 -25.34
C TRP A 465 -44.91 -26.41 -24.09
N LEU A 466 -44.23 -26.36 -22.94
CA LEU A 466 -44.82 -26.85 -21.67
C LEU A 466 -46.05 -26.03 -21.25
N ARG A 467 -46.07 -24.72 -21.51
CA ARG A 467 -47.26 -23.88 -21.28
C ARG A 467 -48.34 -24.15 -22.32
N PHE A 468 -47.97 -24.38 -23.57
CA PHE A 468 -48.92 -24.78 -24.63
C PHE A 468 -49.51 -26.17 -24.37
N ILE A 469 -48.72 -27.15 -23.92
CA ILE A 469 -49.17 -28.49 -23.51
C ILE A 469 -50.10 -28.37 -22.30
N PHE A 470 -49.71 -27.59 -21.28
CA PHE A 470 -50.56 -27.37 -20.11
C PHE A 470 -51.89 -26.72 -20.51
N LEU A 471 -51.85 -25.70 -21.37
CA LEU A 471 -53.05 -25.05 -21.89
C LEU A 471 -53.91 -25.99 -22.73
N LEU A 472 -53.30 -26.86 -23.54
CA LEU A 472 -53.97 -27.92 -24.30
C LEU A 472 -54.67 -28.92 -23.37
N ILE A 473 -53.99 -29.38 -22.31
CA ILE A 473 -54.55 -30.30 -21.31
C ILE A 473 -55.75 -29.66 -20.61
N VAL A 474 -55.67 -28.38 -20.25
CA VAL A 474 -56.79 -27.64 -19.64
C VAL A 474 -57.97 -27.52 -20.60
N VAL A 475 -57.72 -27.18 -21.88
CA VAL A 475 -58.78 -27.09 -22.90
C VAL A 475 -59.44 -28.45 -23.12
N VAL A 476 -58.66 -29.51 -23.29
CA VAL A 476 -59.19 -30.87 -23.43
C VAL A 476 -59.98 -31.28 -22.19
N GLY A 477 -59.49 -30.99 -20.99
CA GLY A 477 -60.18 -31.26 -19.74
C GLY A 477 -61.53 -30.53 -19.63
N LEU A 478 -61.61 -29.27 -20.08
CA LEU A 478 -62.85 -28.51 -20.11
C LEU A 478 -63.86 -29.05 -21.13
N VAL A 479 -63.39 -29.47 -22.31
CA VAL A 479 -64.24 -30.11 -23.32
C VAL A 479 -64.82 -31.42 -22.79
N LEU A 480 -63.99 -32.28 -22.20
CA LEU A 480 -64.44 -33.54 -21.61
C LEU A 480 -65.41 -33.31 -20.44
N ALA A 481 -65.17 -32.33 -19.58
CA ALA A 481 -66.08 -31.99 -18.50
C ALA A 481 -67.43 -31.46 -19.01
N SER A 482 -67.42 -30.64 -20.05
CA SER A 482 -68.64 -30.13 -20.70
C SER A 482 -69.42 -31.25 -21.38
N ASP A 483 -68.74 -32.20 -22.00
CA ASP A 483 -69.36 -33.36 -22.66
C ASP A 483 -70.03 -34.29 -21.64
N ILE A 484 -69.34 -34.61 -20.54
CA ILE A 484 -69.90 -35.39 -19.42
C ILE A 484 -71.13 -34.71 -18.81
N LEU A 485 -71.09 -33.39 -18.61
CA LEU A 485 -72.22 -32.62 -18.08
C LEU A 485 -73.42 -32.55 -19.04
N SER A 486 -73.18 -32.60 -20.36
CA SER A 486 -74.22 -32.44 -21.37
C SER A 486 -74.84 -33.78 -21.82
N HIS A 487 -74.06 -34.86 -21.83
CA HIS A 487 -74.47 -36.14 -22.41
C HIS A 487 -74.39 -37.34 -21.45
N GLY A 488 -73.87 -37.17 -20.23
CA GLY A 488 -73.88 -38.20 -19.18
C GLY A 488 -72.96 -39.41 -19.44
N SER A 489 -72.22 -39.42 -20.55
CA SER A 489 -71.28 -40.47 -20.99
C SER A 489 -70.34 -39.90 -22.05
N PHE A 490 -69.13 -40.47 -22.18
CA PHE A 490 -68.24 -40.23 -23.31
C PHE A 490 -68.83 -40.87 -24.58
N ALA A 491 -68.86 -40.14 -25.70
CA ALA A 491 -69.12 -40.68 -27.04
C ALA A 491 -67.81 -40.83 -27.83
#